data_AF-D2AZF6-F1
#
_entry.id   AF-D2AZF6-F1
#
_cell.length_a   1.000
_cell.length_b   1.000
_cell.length_c   1.000
_cell.angle_alpha   90.00
_cell.angle_beta   90.00
_cell.angle_gamma   90.00
#
_symmetry.space_group_name_H-M   'P 1'
#
loop_
_entity.id
_entity.type
_entity.pdbx_description
1 polymer ?
#
loop_
_entity_poly.entity_id
_entity_poly.type
_entity_poly.pdbx_seq_one_letter_code
_entity_poly.pdbx_strand_id
1 'polypeptide(L)'
;MRRTLTVALVVLSAGAGTVVPALAESRLRLNVIGLTSDQRLVSFDSHSADHTRDLGKISGLQEDTRIVGIDYRVQNRKLYGIGDLGGVYTLNGAAWARKVSQLTVALSGSHFGVDFNPAANRLRVISDTGQNLRHNIDDPVGTPAAGTTAADATLTNPAIPPAPGATALGVSGAGYTNNDLSAVTSTTLFDVDTTANRVSVQSPANAGTLAPTGSLGVAATGGAGFDVYSSLRNEVTVSNVAFATLRVGGSYKFYLIDLLTGAATFQNAFPANRQVVDIAIPLFRK
;
A
#
# COMPACT_ATOMS: atom_id res chain seq x y z
N MET A 1 -48.21 57.44 24.08
CA MET A 1 -47.01 56.77 24.63
C MET A 1 -47.06 55.29 24.29
N ARG A 2 -46.35 54.86 23.25
CA ARG A 2 -46.03 53.45 23.00
C ARG A 2 -44.56 53.39 22.59
N ARG A 3 -43.74 52.78 23.46
CA ARG A 3 -42.29 52.64 23.29
C ARG A 3 -42.02 51.45 22.37
N THR A 4 -41.33 51.70 21.27
CA THR A 4 -40.76 50.69 20.38
C THR A 4 -39.53 50.09 21.07
N LEU A 5 -39.50 48.76 21.25
CA LEU A 5 -38.34 48.01 21.70
C LEU A 5 -37.67 47.38 20.47
N THR A 6 -36.51 47.92 20.10
CA THR A 6 -35.63 47.34 19.08
C THR A 6 -34.76 46.28 19.77
N VAL A 7 -34.95 45.01 19.41
CA VAL A 7 -34.06 43.91 19.83
C VAL A 7 -32.90 43.86 18.83
N ALA A 8 -31.70 44.23 19.28
CA ALA A 8 -30.48 44.02 18.53
C ALA A 8 -30.05 42.56 18.67
N LEU A 9 -30.11 41.80 17.57
CA LEU A 9 -29.57 40.45 17.49
C LEU A 9 -28.05 40.55 17.26
N VAL A 10 -27.27 40.27 18.31
CA VAL A 10 -25.82 40.07 18.18
C VAL A 10 -25.61 38.66 17.61
N VAL A 11 -25.24 38.57 16.34
CA VAL A 11 -24.76 37.34 15.73
C VAL A 11 -23.30 37.17 16.15
N LEU A 12 -23.04 36.32 17.16
CA LEU A 12 -21.69 35.82 17.40
C LEU A 12 -21.37 34.75 16.35
N SER A 13 -20.51 35.10 15.40
CA SER A 13 -19.87 34.14 14.51
C SER A 13 -18.85 33.31 15.31
N ALA A 14 -19.26 32.14 15.81
CA ALA A 14 -18.33 31.16 16.32
C ALA A 14 -17.65 30.44 15.14
N GLY A 15 -16.47 30.95 14.75
CA GLY A 15 -15.53 30.22 13.92
C GLY A 15 -14.99 29.03 14.71
N ALA A 16 -15.57 27.86 14.52
CA ALA A 16 -15.02 26.59 14.97
C ALA A 16 -14.27 25.95 13.79
N GLY A 17 -13.01 26.33 13.61
CA GLY A 17 -12.08 25.53 12.83
C GLY A 17 -11.88 24.20 13.54
N THR A 18 -12.53 23.15 13.06
CA THR A 18 -12.22 21.79 13.49
C THR A 18 -10.86 21.42 12.88
N VAL A 19 -9.81 21.61 13.66
CA VAL A 19 -8.52 20.96 13.43
C VAL A 19 -8.76 19.45 13.51
N VAL A 20 -8.80 18.81 12.34
CA VAL A 20 -8.86 17.35 12.19
C VAL A 20 -7.60 16.78 12.85
N PRO A 21 -7.68 15.71 13.67
CA PRO A 21 -6.52 15.19 14.38
C PRO A 21 -5.65 14.32 13.45
N ALA A 22 -5.11 14.89 12.38
CA ALA A 22 -4.13 14.22 11.53
C ALA A 22 -2.70 14.29 12.11
N LEU A 23 -2.47 15.15 13.12
CA LEU A 23 -1.13 15.43 13.65
C LEU A 23 -0.64 14.48 14.76
N ALA A 24 -1.51 13.62 15.30
CA ALA A 24 -1.13 12.76 16.44
C ALA A 24 -0.35 11.50 16.00
N GLU A 25 -0.58 10.98 14.80
CA GLU A 25 0.05 9.72 14.32
C GLU A 25 1.41 9.92 13.65
N SER A 26 1.75 11.17 13.34
CA SER A 26 3.05 11.61 12.79
C SER A 26 4.24 11.38 13.74
N ARG A 27 4.04 10.86 14.97
CA ARG A 27 5.11 10.63 15.95
C ARG A 27 5.65 9.20 15.99
N LEU A 28 5.01 8.24 15.33
CA LEU A 28 5.45 6.84 15.34
C LEU A 28 6.69 6.67 14.44
N ARG A 29 7.84 6.40 15.07
CA ARG A 29 9.06 6.00 14.37
C ARG A 29 9.00 4.53 14.02
N LEU A 30 8.69 4.23 12.77
CA LEU A 30 8.57 2.87 12.25
C LEU A 30 9.88 2.48 11.56
N ASN A 31 10.33 1.25 11.78
CA ASN A 31 11.43 0.70 10.99
C ASN A 31 10.84 0.07 9.72
N VAL A 32 10.99 0.72 8.58
CA VAL A 32 10.48 0.28 7.28
C VAL A 32 11.53 -0.56 6.57
N ILE A 33 11.11 -1.64 5.89
CA ILE A 33 11.93 -2.37 4.93
C ILE A 33 11.66 -1.83 3.53
N GLY A 34 12.73 -1.58 2.77
CA GLY A 34 12.62 -1.14 1.38
C GLY A 34 13.25 -2.12 0.42
N LEU A 35 12.62 -2.32 -0.74
CA LEU A 35 13.20 -2.94 -1.92
C LEU A 35 13.79 -1.84 -2.81
N THR A 36 15.06 -1.94 -3.17
CA THR A 36 15.70 -0.96 -4.06
C THR A 36 15.67 -1.40 -5.53
N SER A 37 15.78 -0.44 -6.45
CA SER A 37 15.80 -0.69 -7.90
C SER A 37 16.98 -1.57 -8.36
N ASP A 38 18.04 -1.66 -7.57
CA ASP A 38 19.20 -2.54 -7.81
C ASP A 38 19.10 -3.90 -7.07
N GLN A 39 17.89 -4.27 -6.66
CA GLN A 39 17.55 -5.54 -6.00
C GLN A 39 18.26 -5.77 -4.66
N ARG A 40 18.28 -4.75 -3.80
CA ARG A 40 18.71 -4.87 -2.40
C ARG A 40 17.53 -4.71 -1.47
N LEU A 41 17.66 -5.31 -0.29
CA LEU A 41 16.84 -4.90 0.85
C LEU A 41 17.59 -3.83 1.64
N VAL A 42 16.84 -2.81 2.06
CA VAL A 42 17.29 -1.79 3.00
C VAL A 42 16.32 -1.68 4.17
N SER A 43 16.75 -1.07 5.26
CA SER A 43 15.89 -0.64 6.35
C SER A 43 16.10 0.85 6.64
N PHE A 44 15.07 1.55 7.08
CA PHE A 44 15.15 2.95 7.49
C PHE A 44 14.07 3.29 8.51
N ASP A 45 14.28 4.36 9.28
CA ASP A 45 13.25 4.94 10.14
C ASP A 45 12.32 5.82 9.29
N SER A 46 11.00 5.74 9.52
CA SER A 46 9.97 6.44 8.74
C SER A 46 10.14 7.97 8.71
N HIS A 47 10.92 8.55 9.62
CA HIS A 47 11.25 9.98 9.66
C HIS A 47 12.64 10.33 9.09
N SER A 48 13.39 9.33 8.64
CA SER A 48 14.73 9.51 8.09
C SER A 48 15.00 8.51 6.96
N ALA A 49 14.15 8.51 5.93
CA ALA A 49 14.31 7.66 4.75
C ALA A 49 15.54 8.04 3.90
N ASP A 50 16.14 9.20 4.16
CA ASP A 50 17.43 9.64 3.64
C ASP A 50 18.63 8.88 4.28
N HIS A 51 18.39 8.12 5.35
CA HIS A 51 19.39 7.30 6.05
C HIS A 51 19.04 5.81 5.97
N THR A 52 19.22 5.22 4.79
CA THR A 52 18.98 3.79 4.58
C THR A 52 20.15 2.93 5.09
N ARG A 53 19.85 1.91 5.89
CA ARG A 53 20.77 0.83 6.24
C ARG A 53 20.63 -0.32 5.24
N ASP A 54 21.75 -0.71 4.64
CA ASP A 54 21.81 -1.86 3.74
C ASP A 54 21.65 -3.19 4.47
N LEU A 55 20.74 -4.04 3.99
CA LEU A 55 20.53 -5.40 4.49
C LEU A 55 21.11 -6.46 3.56
N GLY A 56 21.45 -6.09 2.32
CA GLY A 56 22.10 -6.97 1.36
C GLY A 56 21.41 -7.01 0.01
N LYS A 57 22.15 -7.50 -1.00
CA LYS A 57 21.58 -7.79 -2.32
C LYS A 57 20.78 -9.09 -2.25
N ILE A 58 19.59 -9.08 -2.86
CA ILE A 58 18.74 -10.26 -2.92
C ILE A 58 19.46 -11.37 -3.68
N SER A 59 19.44 -12.57 -3.11
CA SER A 59 20.03 -13.79 -3.68
C SER A 59 19.16 -15.00 -3.35
N GLY A 60 19.39 -16.14 -3.99
CA GLY A 60 18.60 -17.37 -3.77
C GLY A 60 17.31 -17.46 -4.61
N LEU A 61 17.11 -16.55 -5.56
CA LEU A 61 16.02 -16.66 -6.55
C LEU A 61 16.21 -17.91 -7.42
N GLN A 62 15.09 -18.52 -7.81
CA GLN A 62 15.04 -19.70 -8.67
C GLN A 62 14.22 -19.35 -9.91
N GLU A 63 14.88 -19.24 -11.07
CA GLU A 63 14.33 -18.83 -12.37
C GLU A 63 14.01 -17.33 -12.47
N ASP A 64 13.45 -16.73 -11.42
CA ASP A 64 13.26 -15.28 -11.33
C ASP A 64 14.60 -14.53 -11.31
N THR A 65 14.65 -13.36 -11.95
CA THR A 65 15.84 -12.50 -12.01
C THR A 65 15.77 -11.33 -11.02
N ARG A 66 14.56 -10.95 -10.61
CA ARG A 66 14.31 -9.87 -9.66
C ARG A 66 13.03 -10.08 -8.87
N ILE A 67 12.94 -9.44 -7.72
CA ILE A 67 11.70 -9.24 -6.95
C ILE A 67 11.00 -7.99 -7.48
N VAL A 68 9.67 -8.08 -7.69
CA VAL A 68 8.81 -7.00 -8.20
C VAL A 68 8.03 -6.27 -7.11
N GLY A 69 7.84 -6.90 -5.94
CA GLY A 69 7.22 -6.30 -4.77
C GLY A 69 7.36 -7.17 -3.52
N ILE A 70 7.17 -6.58 -2.34
CA ILE A 70 7.37 -7.20 -1.03
C ILE A 70 6.24 -6.85 -0.06
N ASP A 71 5.92 -7.77 0.84
CA ASP A 71 5.00 -7.48 1.96
C ASP A 71 5.17 -8.50 3.11
N TYR A 72 4.76 -8.14 4.32
CA TYR A 72 4.69 -9.02 5.48
C TYR A 72 3.36 -9.78 5.58
N ARG A 73 3.45 -11.11 5.58
CA ARG A 73 2.27 -11.96 5.80
C ARG A 73 1.87 -12.01 7.27
N VAL A 74 0.69 -11.50 7.62
CA VAL A 74 0.21 -11.42 9.01
C VAL A 74 0.16 -12.76 9.75
N GLN A 75 -0.16 -13.85 9.06
CA GLN A 75 -0.31 -15.19 9.67
C GLN A 75 1.00 -15.76 10.22
N ASN A 76 2.17 -15.34 9.70
CA ASN A 76 3.46 -15.89 10.12
C ASN A 76 4.55 -14.84 10.32
N ARG A 77 4.24 -13.55 10.08
CA ARG A 77 5.12 -12.38 10.24
C ARG A 77 6.42 -12.44 9.43
N LYS A 78 6.46 -13.23 8.36
CA LYS A 78 7.61 -13.28 7.45
C LYS A 78 7.44 -12.25 6.35
N LEU A 79 8.57 -11.67 5.93
CA LEU A 79 8.63 -10.88 4.71
C LEU A 79 8.56 -11.83 3.51
N TYR A 80 7.67 -11.50 2.58
CA TYR A 80 7.54 -12.18 1.31
C TYR A 80 7.97 -11.23 0.19
N GLY A 81 8.39 -11.83 -0.93
CA GLY A 81 8.65 -11.11 -2.16
C GLY A 81 8.18 -11.93 -3.36
N ILE A 82 7.72 -11.24 -4.40
CA ILE A 82 7.26 -11.86 -5.65
C ILE A 82 8.32 -11.64 -6.72
N GLY A 83 8.73 -12.70 -7.40
CA GLY A 83 9.66 -12.64 -8.51
C GLY A 83 9.01 -12.22 -9.83
N ASP A 84 9.81 -11.78 -10.80
CA ASP A 84 9.36 -11.31 -12.11
C ASP A 84 8.76 -12.41 -13.02
N LEU A 85 9.03 -13.68 -12.72
CA LEU A 85 8.37 -14.84 -13.32
C LEU A 85 7.32 -15.47 -12.37
N GLY A 86 6.94 -14.75 -11.32
CA GLY A 86 5.89 -15.14 -10.38
C GLY A 86 6.33 -16.10 -9.29
N GLY A 87 7.63 -16.31 -9.06
CA GLY A 87 8.07 -17.06 -7.89
C GLY A 87 7.65 -16.34 -6.60
N VAL A 88 7.11 -17.08 -5.63
CA VAL A 88 6.74 -16.51 -4.32
C VAL A 88 7.81 -16.92 -3.32
N TYR A 89 8.46 -15.94 -2.70
CA TYR A 89 9.61 -16.14 -1.84
C TYR A 89 9.34 -15.66 -0.42
N THR A 90 9.88 -16.36 0.58
CA THR A 90 10.18 -15.72 1.87
C THR A 90 11.56 -15.09 1.82
N LEU A 91 11.69 -13.85 2.32
CA LEU A 91 12.94 -13.11 2.43
C LEU A 91 13.36 -13.01 3.91
N ASN A 92 14.64 -13.24 4.21
CA ASN A 92 15.18 -13.06 5.57
C ASN A 92 15.91 -11.72 5.74
N GLY A 93 16.36 -11.42 6.97
CA GLY A 93 17.08 -10.18 7.29
C GLY A 93 18.45 -10.00 6.62
N ALA A 94 18.95 -11.02 5.91
CA ALA A 94 20.18 -10.96 5.10
C ALA A 94 19.87 -10.96 3.58
N ALA A 95 18.63 -10.64 3.20
CA ALA A 95 18.15 -10.63 1.82
C ALA A 95 18.26 -11.99 1.08
N TRP A 96 18.29 -13.11 1.81
CA TRP A 96 18.21 -14.44 1.19
C TRP A 96 16.76 -14.80 0.88
N ALA A 97 16.49 -15.13 -0.37
CA ALA A 97 15.20 -15.58 -0.87
C ALA A 97 15.12 -17.11 -0.85
N ARG A 98 13.99 -17.63 -0.37
CA ARG A 98 13.64 -19.05 -0.47
C ARG A 98 12.28 -19.16 -1.12
N LYS A 99 12.21 -19.80 -2.29
CA LYS A 99 10.96 -20.06 -3.02
C LYS A 99 10.07 -20.96 -2.15
N VAL A 100 8.82 -20.57 -1.97
CA VAL A 100 7.82 -21.28 -1.15
C VAL A 100 6.52 -21.55 -1.90
N SER A 101 6.28 -20.83 -3.00
CA SER A 101 5.16 -21.08 -3.92
C SER A 101 5.50 -20.50 -5.31
N GLN A 102 4.58 -20.63 -6.24
CA GLN A 102 4.65 -20.13 -7.61
C GLN A 102 3.28 -19.59 -8.00
N LEU A 103 3.23 -18.38 -8.58
CA LEU A 103 2.04 -17.90 -9.23
C LEU A 103 1.73 -18.79 -10.44
N THR A 104 0.49 -19.26 -10.53
CA THR A 104 -0.02 -20.10 -11.63
C THR A 104 -0.60 -19.28 -12.77
N VAL A 105 -0.65 -17.95 -12.61
CA VAL A 105 -1.01 -16.98 -13.63
C VAL A 105 0.20 -16.05 -13.80
N ALA A 106 0.64 -15.86 -15.04
CA ALA A 106 1.80 -15.03 -15.34
C ALA A 106 1.54 -13.56 -14.98
N LEU A 107 2.58 -12.88 -14.52
CA LEU A 107 2.54 -11.43 -14.30
C LEU A 107 2.46 -10.70 -15.64
N SER A 108 1.63 -9.67 -15.69
CA SER A 108 1.49 -8.76 -16.83
C SER A 108 1.76 -7.34 -16.35
N GLY A 109 2.69 -6.63 -16.99
CA GLY A 109 3.02 -5.25 -16.64
C GLY A 109 4.48 -5.04 -16.22
N SER A 110 4.79 -3.81 -15.84
CA SER A 110 6.14 -3.39 -15.42
C SER A 110 6.22 -2.97 -13.95
N HIS A 111 5.09 -2.53 -13.39
CA HIS A 111 4.98 -2.04 -12.01
C HIS A 111 3.86 -2.78 -11.30
N PHE A 112 4.13 -3.21 -10.06
CA PHE A 112 3.27 -4.13 -9.34
C PHE A 112 3.07 -3.68 -7.90
N GLY A 113 1.83 -3.75 -7.42
CA GLY A 113 1.50 -3.65 -6.00
C GLY A 113 1.33 -5.05 -5.43
N VAL A 114 1.92 -5.32 -4.26
CA VAL A 114 1.91 -6.63 -3.61
C VAL A 114 1.53 -6.44 -2.15
N ASP A 115 0.51 -7.14 -1.67
CA ASP A 115 0.08 -7.02 -0.27
C ASP A 115 -0.71 -8.25 0.20
N PHE A 116 -0.61 -8.61 1.48
CA PHE A 116 -1.42 -9.66 2.08
C PHE A 116 -2.70 -9.09 2.68
N ASN A 117 -3.85 -9.61 2.26
CA ASN A 117 -5.08 -9.43 3.03
C ASN A 117 -5.01 -10.30 4.30
N PRO A 118 -4.98 -9.71 5.51
CA PRO A 118 -4.84 -10.48 6.73
C PRO A 118 -6.09 -11.33 7.05
N ALA A 119 -7.28 -10.81 6.77
CA ALA A 119 -8.53 -11.52 7.02
C ALA A 119 -8.73 -12.69 6.04
N ALA A 120 -8.41 -12.49 4.75
CA ALA A 120 -8.56 -13.53 3.73
C ALA A 120 -7.39 -14.52 3.71
N ASN A 121 -6.25 -14.18 4.32
CA ASN A 121 -4.99 -14.91 4.20
C ASN A 121 -4.59 -15.13 2.72
N ARG A 122 -4.71 -14.07 1.91
CA ARG A 122 -4.39 -14.12 0.48
C ARG A 122 -3.40 -13.04 0.12
N LEU A 123 -2.46 -13.42 -0.74
CA LEU A 123 -1.57 -12.49 -1.42
C LEU A 123 -2.33 -11.84 -2.59
N ARG A 124 -2.40 -10.52 -2.59
CA ARG A 124 -2.85 -9.71 -3.72
C ARG A 124 -1.64 -9.30 -4.55
N VAL A 125 -1.74 -9.40 -5.87
CA VAL A 125 -0.78 -8.81 -6.80
C VAL A 125 -1.57 -8.04 -7.85
N ILE A 126 -1.33 -6.75 -7.96
CA ILE A 126 -1.92 -5.89 -8.99
C ILE A 126 -0.85 -5.30 -9.89
N SER A 127 -1.21 -4.75 -11.05
CA SER A 127 -0.23 -4.10 -11.93
C SER A 127 -0.76 -2.92 -12.73
N ASP A 128 0.20 -2.18 -13.30
CA ASP A 128 0.02 -1.04 -14.19
C ASP A 128 -0.76 -1.36 -15.49
N THR A 129 -1.01 -2.64 -15.78
CA THR A 129 -1.87 -3.08 -16.90
C THR A 129 -3.33 -3.33 -16.51
N GLY A 130 -3.69 -3.10 -15.24
CA GLY A 130 -4.99 -3.42 -14.68
C GLY A 130 -5.14 -4.88 -14.25
N GLN A 131 -4.03 -5.62 -14.18
CA GLN A 131 -4.03 -7.00 -13.68
C GLN A 131 -4.41 -7.02 -12.20
N ASN A 132 -5.20 -8.01 -11.80
CA ASN A 132 -5.67 -8.19 -10.44
C ASN A 132 -5.64 -9.69 -10.09
N LEU A 133 -4.60 -10.11 -9.38
CA LEU A 133 -4.37 -11.50 -9.01
C LEU A 133 -4.54 -11.70 -7.53
N ARG A 134 -5.05 -12.87 -7.17
CA ARG A 134 -5.12 -13.32 -5.77
C ARG A 134 -4.58 -14.74 -5.65
N HIS A 135 -3.53 -14.89 -4.88
CA HIS A 135 -2.83 -16.15 -4.69
C HIS A 135 -3.08 -16.71 -3.30
N ASN A 136 -3.34 -18.01 -3.22
CA ASN A 136 -3.37 -18.75 -1.98
C ASN A 136 -2.09 -19.56 -1.85
N ILE A 137 -1.30 -19.27 -0.81
CA ILE A 137 -0.03 -19.96 -0.59
C ILE A 137 -0.28 -21.38 -0.07
N ASP A 138 -0.98 -21.50 1.06
CA ASP A 138 -1.03 -22.73 1.84
C ASP A 138 -2.33 -22.92 2.66
N ASP A 139 -3.34 -22.06 2.50
CA ASP A 139 -4.60 -22.20 3.24
C ASP A 139 -5.48 -23.30 2.62
N PRO A 140 -5.66 -24.45 3.29
CA PRO A 140 -6.30 -25.62 2.70
C PRO A 140 -7.80 -25.46 2.46
N VAL A 141 -8.46 -24.55 3.18
CA VAL A 141 -9.90 -24.26 3.03
C VAL A 141 -10.14 -22.99 2.22
N GLY A 142 -9.05 -22.43 1.68
CA GLY A 142 -9.06 -21.18 0.98
C GLY A 142 -9.54 -21.26 -0.46
N THR A 143 -10.03 -20.13 -0.97
CA THR A 143 -10.25 -19.92 -2.40
C THR A 143 -9.30 -18.81 -2.88
N PRO A 144 -8.56 -18.98 -3.99
CA PRO A 144 -8.45 -20.21 -4.79
C PRO A 144 -7.74 -21.33 -3.98
N ALA A 145 -7.66 -22.55 -4.52
CA ALA A 145 -7.03 -23.68 -3.83
C ALA A 145 -5.57 -23.36 -3.42
N ALA A 146 -5.06 -24.02 -2.37
CA ALA A 146 -3.68 -23.83 -1.92
C ALA A 146 -2.68 -24.04 -3.09
N GLY A 147 -1.70 -23.15 -3.20
CA GLY A 147 -0.71 -23.13 -4.27
C GLY A 147 -1.22 -22.58 -5.62
N THR A 148 -2.44 -22.04 -5.68
CA THR A 148 -3.03 -21.56 -6.95
C THR A 148 -3.35 -20.06 -6.93
N THR A 149 -3.43 -19.49 -8.13
CA THR A 149 -3.68 -18.06 -8.36
C THR A 149 -4.98 -17.89 -9.13
N ALA A 150 -5.87 -17.07 -8.60
CA ALA A 150 -7.04 -16.59 -9.32
C ALA A 150 -6.68 -15.30 -10.05
N ALA A 151 -7.05 -15.22 -11.34
CA ALA A 151 -7.17 -13.96 -12.04
C ALA A 151 -8.57 -13.39 -11.73
N ASP A 152 -8.62 -12.39 -10.85
CA ASP A 152 -9.83 -11.67 -10.51
C ASP A 152 -10.18 -10.67 -11.64
N ALA A 153 -11.31 -9.97 -11.56
CA ALA A 153 -11.69 -9.00 -12.59
C ALA A 153 -10.68 -7.83 -12.66
N THR A 154 -10.46 -7.32 -13.86
CA THR A 154 -9.50 -6.23 -14.13
C THR A 154 -9.81 -4.99 -13.32
N LEU A 155 -8.77 -4.28 -12.90
CA LEU A 155 -8.92 -3.00 -12.22
C LEU A 155 -9.63 -2.01 -13.15
N THR A 156 -10.74 -1.43 -12.68
CA THR A 156 -11.66 -0.65 -13.49
C THR A 156 -12.01 0.65 -12.79
N ASN A 157 -11.79 1.75 -13.48
CA ASN A 157 -12.17 3.09 -13.06
C ASN A 157 -13.69 3.28 -13.16
N PRO A 158 -14.29 4.13 -12.30
CA PRO A 158 -15.73 4.36 -12.36
C PRO A 158 -16.10 5.02 -13.68
N ALA A 159 -17.28 4.68 -14.19
CA ALA A 159 -17.85 5.31 -15.37
C ALA A 159 -18.08 6.81 -15.11
N ILE A 160 -17.71 7.65 -16.08
CA ILE A 160 -18.05 9.09 -16.08
C ILE A 160 -18.96 9.30 -17.28
N PRO A 161 -20.30 9.38 -17.09
CA PRO A 161 -21.24 9.51 -18.19
C PRO A 161 -20.86 10.67 -19.14
N PRO A 162 -20.88 10.42 -20.46
CA PRO A 162 -21.43 9.23 -21.13
C PRO A 162 -20.44 8.05 -21.30
N ALA A 163 -19.19 8.17 -20.86
CA ALA A 163 -18.18 7.13 -21.03
C ALA A 163 -18.38 5.97 -20.03
N PRO A 164 -18.25 4.70 -20.48
CA PRO A 164 -18.25 3.56 -19.58
C PRO A 164 -17.00 3.54 -18.68
N GLY A 165 -17.02 2.70 -17.66
CA GLY A 165 -15.83 2.40 -16.88
C GLY A 165 -14.74 1.82 -17.78
N ALA A 166 -13.50 2.23 -17.54
CA ALA A 166 -12.35 1.79 -18.33
C ALA A 166 -11.33 1.10 -17.43
N THR A 167 -10.57 0.16 -17.99
CA THR A 167 -9.45 -0.46 -17.30
C THR A 167 -8.52 0.62 -16.75
N ALA A 168 -8.19 0.52 -15.46
CA ALA A 168 -7.26 1.41 -14.82
C ALA A 168 -5.83 1.01 -15.20
N LEU A 169 -5.10 1.92 -15.83
CA LEU A 169 -3.71 1.74 -16.23
C LEU A 169 -2.82 2.59 -15.33
N GLY A 170 -1.78 2.00 -14.75
CA GLY A 170 -0.86 2.68 -13.81
C GLY A 170 -1.11 2.44 -12.33
N VAL A 171 -2.04 1.55 -11.97
CA VAL A 171 -2.24 1.14 -10.58
C VAL A 171 -1.08 0.23 -10.17
N SER A 172 -0.23 0.69 -9.25
CA SER A 172 1.05 0.04 -8.98
C SER A 172 1.43 -0.08 -7.51
N GLY A 173 0.61 0.45 -6.59
CA GLY A 173 0.72 0.20 -5.15
C GLY A 173 -0.59 -0.35 -4.61
N ALA A 174 -0.54 -1.29 -3.66
CA ALA A 174 -1.69 -1.91 -3.02
C ALA A 174 -1.40 -2.07 -1.53
N GLY A 175 -2.40 -1.85 -0.66
CA GLY A 175 -2.22 -1.98 0.78
C GLY A 175 -3.55 -2.17 1.51
N TYR A 176 -3.65 -3.23 2.30
CA TYR A 176 -4.81 -3.53 3.15
C TYR A 176 -4.67 -2.86 4.53
N THR A 177 -5.74 -2.23 4.99
CA THR A 177 -5.84 -1.77 6.38
C THR A 177 -6.03 -2.92 7.35
N ASN A 178 -5.77 -2.66 8.64
CA ASN A 178 -6.05 -3.56 9.77
C ASN A 178 -5.29 -4.88 9.68
N ASN A 179 -3.96 -4.76 9.69
CA ASN A 179 -2.98 -5.84 9.71
C ASN A 179 -2.94 -6.59 11.06
N ASP A 180 -4.08 -7.18 11.42
CA ASP A 180 -4.30 -8.03 12.59
C ASP A 180 -5.08 -9.31 12.20
N LEU A 181 -5.31 -10.22 13.16
CA LEU A 181 -6.11 -11.45 12.92
C LEU A 181 -7.44 -11.42 13.69
N SER A 182 -7.88 -10.26 14.14
CA SER A 182 -9.10 -10.10 14.91
C SER A 182 -10.32 -10.16 14.00
N ALA A 183 -11.35 -10.91 14.42
CA ALA A 183 -12.63 -10.91 13.72
C ALA A 183 -13.46 -9.62 13.95
N VAL A 184 -12.99 -8.72 14.84
CA VAL A 184 -13.69 -7.46 15.16
C VAL A 184 -13.41 -6.38 14.13
N THR A 185 -12.26 -6.44 13.46
CA THR A 185 -11.83 -5.52 12.41
C THR A 185 -12.08 -6.15 11.04
N SER A 186 -12.26 -5.29 10.02
CA SER A 186 -12.39 -5.71 8.62
C SER A 186 -11.34 -5.02 7.78
N THR A 187 -10.90 -5.62 6.69
CA THR A 187 -9.85 -5.04 5.83
C THR A 187 -10.46 -4.21 4.72
N THR A 188 -9.81 -3.09 4.38
CA THR A 188 -10.11 -2.28 3.20
C THR A 188 -8.86 -2.22 2.34
N LEU A 189 -8.99 -2.49 1.05
CA LEU A 189 -7.89 -2.38 0.09
C LEU A 189 -7.83 -0.96 -0.45
N PHE A 190 -6.65 -0.35 -0.40
CA PHE A 190 -6.34 0.90 -1.07
C PHE A 190 -5.27 0.69 -2.13
N ASP A 191 -5.44 1.41 -3.22
CA ASP A 191 -4.57 1.35 -4.39
C ASP A 191 -3.99 2.73 -4.72
N VAL A 192 -2.75 2.75 -5.19
CA VAL A 192 -2.07 3.94 -5.71
C VAL A 192 -1.97 3.85 -7.23
N ASP A 193 -2.55 4.84 -7.92
CA ASP A 193 -2.49 5.01 -9.37
C ASP A 193 -1.61 6.22 -9.70
N THR A 194 -0.44 5.95 -10.30
CA THR A 194 0.53 7.00 -10.66
C THR A 194 0.22 7.66 -12.01
N THR A 195 -0.59 7.04 -12.87
CA THR A 195 -1.06 7.65 -14.12
C THR A 195 -2.13 8.68 -13.83
N ALA A 196 -3.13 8.31 -13.01
CA ALA A 196 -4.20 9.21 -12.59
C ALA A 196 -3.83 10.07 -11.36
N ASN A 197 -2.65 9.86 -10.77
CA ASN A 197 -2.13 10.57 -9.60
C ASN A 197 -3.13 10.62 -8.43
N ARG A 198 -3.60 9.45 -8.00
CA ARG A 198 -4.64 9.33 -6.96
C ARG A 198 -4.49 8.08 -6.11
N VAL A 199 -5.21 8.11 -4.99
CA VAL A 199 -5.55 6.92 -4.20
C VAL A 199 -6.98 6.51 -4.50
N SER A 200 -7.24 5.21 -4.50
CA SER A 200 -8.58 4.64 -4.64
C SER A 200 -8.82 3.55 -3.61
N VAL A 201 -10.06 3.37 -3.17
CA VAL A 201 -10.51 2.12 -2.53
C VAL A 201 -10.81 1.10 -3.62
N GLN A 202 -10.33 -0.14 -3.48
CA GLN A 202 -10.72 -1.25 -4.34
C GLN A 202 -11.80 -2.09 -3.67
N SER A 203 -13.06 -1.90 -4.06
CA SER A 203 -14.20 -2.58 -3.41
C SER A 203 -15.36 -2.88 -4.37
N PRO A 204 -15.79 -4.15 -4.50
CA PRO A 204 -15.16 -5.36 -3.95
C PRO A 204 -13.79 -5.64 -4.58
N ALA A 205 -12.82 -6.09 -3.79
CA ALA A 205 -11.45 -6.33 -4.26
C ALA A 205 -11.39 -7.29 -5.46
N ASN A 206 -12.16 -8.38 -5.45
CA ASN A 206 -12.13 -9.36 -6.55
C ASN A 206 -12.89 -8.89 -7.80
N ALA A 207 -13.72 -7.85 -7.68
CA ALA A 207 -14.40 -7.22 -8.81
C ALA A 207 -13.54 -6.14 -9.49
N GLY A 208 -12.37 -5.81 -8.94
CA GLY A 208 -11.45 -4.82 -9.52
C GLY A 208 -12.00 -3.39 -9.55
N THR A 209 -13.14 -3.11 -8.91
CA THR A 209 -13.77 -1.79 -8.98
C THR A 209 -13.02 -0.80 -8.11
N LEU A 210 -12.56 0.30 -8.72
CA LEU A 210 -11.89 1.39 -8.04
C LEU A 210 -12.85 2.53 -7.72
N ALA A 211 -12.79 3.03 -6.49
CA ALA A 211 -13.48 4.21 -6.02
C ALA A 211 -12.44 5.25 -5.56
N PRO A 212 -12.14 6.28 -6.37
CA PRO A 212 -11.16 7.31 -6.03
C PRO A 212 -11.48 7.98 -4.69
N THR A 213 -10.49 8.11 -3.82
CA THR A 213 -10.60 8.86 -2.55
C THR A 213 -10.08 10.28 -2.70
N GLY A 214 -9.05 10.47 -3.54
CA GLY A 214 -8.63 11.79 -4.00
C GLY A 214 -7.23 11.80 -4.58
N SER A 215 -6.73 12.99 -4.89
CA SER A 215 -5.45 13.17 -5.61
C SER A 215 -4.24 13.08 -4.68
N LEU A 216 -3.15 12.52 -5.20
CA LEU A 216 -1.83 12.52 -4.53
C LEU A 216 -1.30 13.93 -4.29
N GLY A 217 -1.70 14.94 -5.08
CA GLY A 217 -1.16 16.30 -5.01
C GLY A 217 0.29 16.43 -5.50
N VAL A 218 0.88 15.35 -6.00
CA VAL A 218 2.21 15.30 -6.63
C VAL A 218 2.10 14.60 -7.99
N ALA A 219 3.03 14.91 -8.90
CA ALA A 219 3.13 14.25 -10.20
C ALA A 219 4.03 13.01 -10.09
N ALA A 220 3.47 11.92 -9.55
CA ALA A 220 4.11 10.62 -9.52
C ALA A 220 4.21 10.02 -10.93
N THR A 221 5.23 9.20 -11.16
CA THR A 221 5.49 8.53 -12.44
C THR A 221 6.03 7.12 -12.21
N GLY A 222 5.85 6.21 -13.16
CA GLY A 222 6.33 4.83 -13.02
C GLY A 222 5.63 4.08 -11.87
N GLY A 223 6.35 3.18 -11.21
CA GLY A 223 5.81 2.41 -10.09
C GLY A 223 5.76 3.18 -8.76
N ALA A 224 4.92 2.70 -7.85
CA ALA A 224 4.87 3.14 -6.47
C ALA A 224 5.05 1.95 -5.53
N GLY A 225 5.77 2.14 -4.43
CA GLY A 225 5.66 1.28 -3.25
C GLY A 225 4.56 1.78 -2.34
N PHE A 226 3.82 0.90 -1.69
CA PHE A 226 2.72 1.30 -0.83
C PHE A 226 2.45 0.25 0.24
N ASP A 227 2.28 0.68 1.49
CA ASP A 227 1.94 -0.21 2.60
C ASP A 227 1.17 0.57 3.68
N VAL A 228 0.32 -0.14 4.42
CA VAL A 228 -0.51 0.37 5.52
C VAL A 228 -0.08 -0.29 6.83
N TYR A 229 0.54 0.49 7.69
CA TYR A 229 0.87 0.06 9.05
C TYR A 229 -0.34 0.15 9.97
N SER A 230 -0.59 -0.88 10.77
CA SER A 230 -1.63 -0.87 11.80
C SER A 230 -1.03 -0.77 13.20
N SER A 231 -1.53 0.15 14.02
CA SER A 231 -1.26 0.21 15.45
C SER A 231 -2.25 -0.67 16.20
N LEU A 232 -1.77 -1.57 17.04
CA LEU A 232 -2.61 -2.54 17.74
C LEU A 232 -2.70 -2.24 19.24
N ARG A 233 -3.88 -2.53 19.80
CA ARG A 233 -4.12 -2.62 21.24
C ARG A 233 -4.80 -3.95 21.51
N ASN A 234 -4.19 -4.79 22.34
CA ASN A 234 -4.69 -6.14 22.63
C ASN A 234 -4.96 -6.95 21.36
N GLU A 235 -4.00 -6.95 20.43
CA GLU A 235 -4.07 -7.65 19.14
C GLU A 235 -5.17 -7.17 18.17
N VAL A 236 -5.85 -6.06 18.47
CA VAL A 236 -6.86 -5.45 17.60
C VAL A 236 -6.36 -4.11 17.08
N THR A 237 -6.53 -3.85 15.78
CA THR A 237 -6.17 -2.56 15.19
C THR A 237 -7.00 -1.44 15.79
N VAL A 238 -6.30 -0.39 16.24
CA VAL A 238 -6.90 0.85 16.72
C VAL A 238 -6.66 2.03 15.80
N SER A 239 -5.65 1.96 14.94
CA SER A 239 -5.42 2.94 13.88
C SER A 239 -4.54 2.43 12.75
N ASN A 240 -4.57 3.12 11.61
CA ASN A 240 -3.81 2.80 10.42
C ASN A 240 -3.06 4.03 9.90
N VAL A 241 -1.83 3.82 9.45
CA VAL A 241 -0.97 4.86 8.86
C VAL A 241 -0.42 4.33 7.54
N ALA A 242 -0.67 5.02 6.44
CA ALA A 242 -0.24 4.58 5.12
C ALA A 242 0.98 5.35 4.65
N PHE A 243 1.92 4.65 4.03
CA PHE A 243 3.13 5.22 3.45
C PHE A 243 3.28 4.81 2.00
N ALA A 244 3.94 5.65 1.20
CA ALA A 244 4.27 5.33 -0.17
C ALA A 244 5.69 5.74 -0.53
N THR A 245 6.30 5.01 -1.47
CA THR A 245 7.42 5.50 -2.26
C THR A 245 6.89 5.96 -3.61
N LEU A 246 7.08 7.24 -3.94
CA LEU A 246 6.62 7.80 -5.20
C LEU A 246 7.79 8.43 -5.95
N ARG A 247 7.90 8.15 -7.25
CA ARG A 247 8.90 8.77 -8.11
C ARG A 247 8.41 10.11 -8.63
N VAL A 248 8.96 11.20 -8.08
CA VAL A 248 8.56 12.59 -8.37
C VAL A 248 9.79 13.41 -8.73
N GLY A 249 9.81 13.96 -9.95
CA GLY A 249 10.97 14.71 -10.46
C GLY A 249 12.18 13.81 -10.75
N GLY A 250 11.95 12.55 -11.12
CA GLY A 250 12.99 11.61 -11.56
C GLY A 250 13.57 10.70 -10.48
N SER A 251 13.29 10.94 -9.20
CA SER A 251 13.74 10.13 -8.07
C SER A 251 12.60 9.71 -7.14
N TYR A 252 12.77 8.56 -6.48
CA TYR A 252 11.86 8.09 -5.45
C TYR A 252 12.04 8.90 -4.17
N LYS A 253 10.89 9.19 -3.54
CA LYS A 253 10.77 9.90 -2.27
C LYS A 253 9.75 9.16 -1.41
N PHE A 254 9.87 9.32 -0.09
CA PHE A 254 8.99 8.71 0.88
C PHE A 254 7.88 9.69 1.31
N TYR A 255 6.65 9.21 1.34
CA TYR A 255 5.45 10.01 1.64
C TYR A 255 4.59 9.32 2.69
N LEU A 256 3.96 10.12 3.53
CA LEU A 256 2.76 9.73 4.27
C LEU A 256 1.56 9.93 3.33
N ILE A 257 0.64 8.98 3.31
CA ILE A 257 -0.57 9.04 2.46
C ILE A 257 -1.81 9.12 3.35
N ASP A 258 -2.63 10.14 3.11
CA ASP A 258 -3.99 10.17 3.64
C ASP A 258 -4.90 9.29 2.76
N LEU A 259 -5.36 8.16 3.32
CA LEU A 259 -6.12 7.15 2.57
C LEU A 259 -7.45 7.69 2.00
N LEU A 260 -8.08 8.63 2.69
CA LEU A 260 -9.45 9.09 2.40
C LEU A 260 -9.50 10.35 1.53
N THR A 261 -8.42 11.13 1.49
CA THR A 261 -8.28 12.30 0.62
C THR A 261 -7.28 12.08 -0.51
N GLY A 262 -6.48 11.02 -0.42
CA GLY A 262 -5.38 10.69 -1.33
C GLY A 262 -4.13 11.55 -1.15
N ALA A 263 -4.13 12.57 -0.28
CA ALA A 263 -3.06 13.55 -0.21
C ALA A 263 -1.72 12.90 0.21
N ALA A 264 -0.67 13.13 -0.59
CA ALA A 264 0.70 12.69 -0.28
C ALA A 264 1.49 13.80 0.43
N THR A 265 1.93 13.54 1.66
CA THR A 265 2.77 14.45 2.44
C THR A 265 4.22 13.97 2.44
N PHE A 266 5.09 14.75 1.80
CA PHE A 266 6.51 14.45 1.70
C PHE A 266 7.16 14.29 3.09
N GLN A 267 7.91 13.20 3.27
CA GLN A 267 8.71 12.95 4.48
C GLN A 267 10.19 13.21 4.18
N ASN A 268 10.79 12.38 3.32
CA ASN A 268 12.21 12.46 2.98
C ASN A 268 12.45 11.99 1.55
N ALA A 269 13.59 12.39 0.98
CA ALA A 269 14.11 11.79 -0.26
C ALA A 269 14.99 10.59 0.09
N PHE A 270 15.01 9.57 -0.77
CA PHE A 270 15.99 8.50 -0.63
C PHE A 270 17.36 8.93 -1.18
N PRO A 271 18.48 8.36 -0.69
CA PRO A 271 19.80 8.59 -1.28
C PRO A 271 19.82 8.30 -2.78
N ALA A 272 20.58 9.08 -3.55
CA ALA A 272 20.66 8.93 -5.01
C ALA A 272 21.11 7.52 -5.44
N ASN A 273 21.97 6.88 -4.64
CA ASN A 273 22.46 5.52 -4.85
C ASN A 273 21.57 4.42 -4.21
N ARG A 274 20.43 4.78 -3.60
CA ARG A 274 19.50 3.86 -2.91
C ARG A 274 18.06 4.24 -3.21
N GLN A 275 17.64 4.09 -4.46
CA GLN A 275 16.26 4.36 -4.86
C GLN A 275 15.35 3.20 -4.45
N VAL A 276 14.50 3.43 -3.45
CA VAL A 276 13.55 2.44 -2.92
C VAL A 276 12.28 2.45 -3.77
N VAL A 277 12.01 1.33 -4.44
CA VAL A 277 10.88 1.16 -5.38
C VAL A 277 9.66 0.55 -4.72
N ASP A 278 9.83 -0.17 -3.61
CA ASP A 278 8.74 -0.76 -2.83
C ASP A 278 9.09 -0.81 -1.34
N ILE A 279 8.08 -0.88 -0.47
CA ILE A 279 8.24 -0.88 0.98
C ILE A 279 7.35 -1.93 1.65
N ALA A 280 7.80 -2.45 2.77
CA ALA A 280 7.00 -3.27 3.68
C ALA A 280 7.36 -2.91 5.12
N ILE A 281 6.35 -2.76 5.97
CA ILE A 281 6.48 -2.33 7.35
C ILE A 281 6.30 -3.56 8.24
N PRO A 282 7.32 -3.94 9.02
CA PRO A 282 7.24 -5.09 9.92
C PRO A 282 6.06 -4.99 10.88
N LEU A 283 5.32 -6.09 10.96
CA LEU A 283 4.23 -6.28 11.89
C LEU A 283 4.77 -6.43 13.31
N PHE A 284 4.24 -5.63 14.25
CA PHE A 284 4.45 -5.62 15.71
C PHE A 284 5.82 -6.07 16.23
N ARG A 285 6.51 -5.16 16.90
CA ARG A 285 7.56 -5.57 17.86
C ARG A 285 6.88 -6.18 19.09
N LYS A 286 7.37 -7.33 19.54
CA LYS A 286 7.21 -7.74 20.93
C LYS A 286 7.98 -6.78 21.83
#